data_AF-A0A8I0L4U1-F1
#
_entry.id   AF-A0A8I0L4U1-F1
#
_cell.length_a   1.000
_cell.length_b   1.000
_cell.length_c   1.000
_cell.angle_alpha   90.00
_cell.angle_beta   90.00
_cell.angle_gamma   90.00
#
_symmetry.space_group_name_H-M   'P 1'
#
loop_
_entity.id
_entity.type
_entity.pdbx_description
1 polymer ?
#
loop_
_entity_poly.entity_id
_entity_poly.type
_entity_poly.pdbx_seq_one_letter_code
_entity_poly.pdbx_strand_id
1 'polypeptide(L)'
;SGGVQLFWARLEQPFSVGPLHWDNRITYQATSNEDVIPLPALAVYSNLYVTFKIAKVLSVQLGVDCDYYTRYRAPGYQPAT
;
A
#
# COMPACT_ATOMS: atom_id res chain seq x y z
N SER A 1 11.85 30.90 -6.99
CA SER A 1 11.61 29.83 -6.00
C SER A 1 10.33 29.10 -6.37
N GLY A 2 10.42 28.03 -7.17
CA GLY A 2 9.25 27.23 -7.55
C GLY A 2 9.00 26.16 -6.49
N GLY A 3 7.81 26.17 -5.88
CA GLY A 3 7.45 25.20 -4.83
C GLY A 3 7.20 23.81 -5.40
N VAL A 4 7.63 22.77 -4.68
CA VAL A 4 7.29 21.38 -5.00
C VAL A 4 5.85 21.14 -4.59
N GLN A 5 4.98 20.86 -5.55
CA GLN A 5 3.58 20.52 -5.30
C GLN A 5 3.41 19.00 -5.33
N LEU A 6 2.89 18.44 -4.24
CA LEU A 6 2.58 17.02 -4.12
C LEU A 6 1.07 16.85 -4.12
N PHE A 7 0.55 16.17 -5.14
CA PHE A 7 -0.83 15.72 -5.20
C PHE A 7 -0.88 14.26 -4.81
N TRP A 8 -1.74 13.90 -3.85
CA TRP A 8 -1.95 12.51 -3.47
C TRP A 8 -3.44 12.23 -3.37
N ALA A 9 -3.82 11.02 -3.79
CA ALA A 9 -5.15 10.50 -3.66
C ALA A 9 -5.06 9.08 -3.11
N ARG A 10 -5.92 8.75 -2.15
CA ARG A 10 -6.01 7.40 -1.59
C ARG A 10 -7.45 6.95 -1.64
N LEU A 11 -7.67 5.76 -2.17
CA LEU A 11 -8.94 5.05 -2.19
C LEU A 11 -8.81 3.80 -1.34
N GLU A 12 -9.69 3.67 -0.35
CA GLU A 12 -9.77 2.51 0.53
C GLU A 12 -11.13 1.85 0.33
N GLN A 13 -11.12 0.54 0.07
CA GLN A 13 -12.31 -0.28 -0.11
C GLN A 13 -12.22 -1.49 0.84
N PRO A 14 -12.71 -1.33 2.08
CA PRO A 14 -12.82 -2.42 3.04
C PRO A 14 -14.11 -3.21 2.77
N PHE A 15 -13.97 -4.45 2.32
CA PHE A 15 -15.08 -5.39 2.21
C PHE A 15 -15.03 -6.37 3.38
N SER A 16 -16.17 -6.65 3.99
CA SER A 16 -16.25 -7.61 5.10
C SER A 16 -17.54 -8.39 5.00
N VAL A 17 -17.42 -9.71 4.99
CA VAL A 17 -18.56 -10.64 4.94
C VAL A 17 -18.31 -11.73 5.98
N GLY A 18 -18.92 -11.56 7.16
CA GLY A 18 -18.76 -12.49 8.27
C GLY A 18 -17.29 -12.55 8.75
N PRO A 19 -16.66 -13.74 8.81
CA PRO A 19 -15.26 -13.87 9.21
C PRO A 19 -14.26 -13.46 8.12
N LEU A 20 -14.71 -13.26 6.87
CA LEU A 20 -13.87 -12.87 5.75
C LEU A 20 -13.76 -11.34 5.67
N HIS A 21 -12.52 -10.86 5.60
CA HIS A 21 -12.16 -9.47 5.40
C HIS A 21 -11.31 -9.34 4.14
N TRP A 22 -11.60 -8.33 3.34
CA TRP A 22 -10.86 -8.00 2.13
C TRP A 22 -10.64 -6.50 2.06
N ASP A 23 -9.44 -6.10 2.45
CA ASP A 23 -9.04 -4.70 2.50
C ASP A 23 -8.21 -4.35 1.27
N ASN A 24 -8.75 -3.45 0.45
CA ASN A 24 -8.07 -2.94 -0.73
C ASN A 24 -7.73 -1.48 -0.51
N ARG A 25 -6.49 -1.10 -0.81
CA ARG A 25 -6.02 0.29 -0.73
C ARG A 25 -5.23 0.63 -1.97
N ILE A 26 -5.72 1.62 -2.70
CA ILE A 26 -5.06 2.17 -3.88
C ILE A 26 -4.59 3.58 -3.53
N THR A 27 -3.31 3.83 -3.64
CA THR A 27 -2.69 5.13 -3.39
C THR A 27 -2.07 5.64 -4.68
N TYR A 28 -2.45 6.82 -5.11
CA TYR A 28 -1.90 7.53 -6.26
C TYR A 28 -1.18 8.78 -5.77
N GLN A 29 0.04 9.01 -6.23
CA GLN A 29 0.87 10.15 -5.84
C GLN A 29 1.51 10.76 -7.08
N ALA A 30 1.21 12.03 -7.35
CA ALA A 30 1.81 12.79 -8.44
C ALA A 30 2.60 13.98 -7.84
N THR A 31 3.89 14.06 -8.14
CA THR A 31 4.77 15.15 -7.72
C THR A 31 5.10 16.03 -8.92
N SER A 32 5.13 17.35 -8.74
CA SER A 32 5.61 18.28 -9.78
C SER A 32 7.12 18.20 -10.03
N ASN A 33 7.87 17.44 -9.23
CA ASN A 33 9.31 17.24 -9.40
C ASN A 33 9.67 15.77 -9.08
N GLU A 34 9.76 14.95 -10.13
CA GLU A 34 10.10 13.52 -10.06
C GLU A 34 11.59 13.25 -9.79
N ASP A 35 12.47 14.26 -9.94
CA ASP A 35 13.92 14.11 -9.76
C ASP A 35 14.37 14.16 -8.29
N VAL A 36 13.54 14.73 -7.38
CA VAL A 36 13.92 14.94 -5.97
C VAL A 36 13.31 13.91 -5.01
N ILE A 37 12.09 13.44 -5.26
CA ILE A 37 11.42 12.46 -4.39
C ILE A 37 10.95 11.26 -5.20
N PRO A 38 11.68 10.14 -5.09
CA PRO A 38 11.36 8.90 -5.76
C PRO A 38 10.13 8.19 -5.18
N LEU A 39 8.91 8.63 -5.48
CA LEU A 39 7.68 7.97 -5.03
C LEU A 39 7.03 7.17 -6.16
N PRO A 40 6.60 5.92 -5.90
CA PRO A 40 5.82 5.17 -6.86
C PRO A 40 4.53 5.93 -7.16
N ALA A 41 4.32 6.27 -8.44
CA ALA A 41 3.14 7.02 -8.87
C ALA A 41 1.82 6.33 -8.48
N LEU A 42 1.85 5.00 -8.35
CA LEU A 42 0.71 4.18 -7.98
C LEU A 42 1.15 2.98 -7.12
N ALA A 43 0.57 2.87 -5.93
CA ALA A 43 0.74 1.77 -5.00
C ALA A 43 -0.61 1.11 -4.74
N VAL A 44 -0.69 -0.20 -4.99
CA VAL A 44 -1.89 -1.00 -4.78
C VAL A 44 -1.59 -2.03 -3.70
N TYR A 45 -2.39 -2.02 -2.66
CA TYR A 45 -2.34 -2.96 -1.55
C TYR A 45 -3.66 -3.71 -1.52
N SER A 46 -3.60 -5.03 -1.44
CA SER A 46 -4.78 -5.89 -1.27
C SER A 46 -4.46 -6.93 -0.21
N ASN A 47 -5.27 -6.97 0.85
CA ASN A 47 -5.14 -7.92 1.94
C ASN A 47 -6.45 -8.69 2.10
N LEU A 48 -6.39 -10.01 1.96
CA LEU A 48 -7.53 -10.91 2.10
C LEU A 48 -7.26 -11.85 3.28
N TYR A 49 -8.06 -11.74 4.35
CA TYR A 49 -7.88 -12.57 5.54
C TYR A 49 -9.21 -13.04 6.13
N VAL A 50 -9.16 -14.19 6.80
CA VAL A 50 -10.28 -14.78 7.52
C VAL A 50 -9.92 -14.85 9.00
N THR A 51 -10.82 -14.35 9.84
CA THR A 51 -10.69 -14.45 11.30
C THR A 51 -11.66 -15.48 11.85
N PHE A 52 -11.17 -16.49 12.56
CA PHE A 52 -12.02 -17.49 13.23
C PHE A 52 -11.48 -17.85 14.62
N LYS A 53 -12.34 -18.39 15.48
CA LYS A 53 -11.96 -18.82 16.82
C LYS A 53 -11.88 -20.35 16.91
N ILE A 54 -10.73 -20.87 17.33
CA ILE A 54 -10.56 -22.27 17.69
C ILE A 54 -10.89 -22.44 19.18
N ALA A 55 -11.72 -23.45 19.50
CA ALA A 55 -12.14 -23.77 20.87
C ALA A 55 -12.75 -22.58 21.67
N LYS A 56 -13.32 -21.59 20.98
CA LYS A 56 -13.87 -20.33 21.53
C LYS A 56 -12.86 -19.42 22.26
N VAL A 57 -11.59 -19.80 22.33
CA VAL A 57 -10.55 -19.09 23.11
C VAL A 57 -9.41 -18.55 22.26
N LEU A 58 -9.06 -19.23 21.17
CA LEU A 58 -7.93 -18.83 20.32
C LEU A 58 -8.43 -18.19 19.04
N SER A 59 -8.26 -16.88 18.92
CA SER A 59 -8.51 -16.15 17.67
C SER A 59 -7.36 -16.39 16.70
N VAL A 60 -7.67 -16.92 15.52
CA VAL A 60 -6.73 -17.16 14.43
C VAL A 60 -7.10 -16.25 13.27
N GLN A 61 -6.09 -15.57 12.71
CA GLN A 61 -6.18 -14.89 11.43
C GLN A 61 -5.34 -15.63 10.41
N LEU A 62 -5.96 -16.04 9.30
CA LEU A 62 -5.30 -16.63 8.15
C LEU A 62 -5.63 -15.80 6.93
N GLY A 63 -4.60 -15.33 6.24
CA GLY A 63 -4.78 -14.46 5.09
C GLY A 63 -3.57 -14.43 4.19
N VAL A 64 -3.73 -13.68 3.11
CA VAL A 64 -2.70 -13.39 2.12
C VAL A 64 -2.67 -11.88 1.92
N ASP A 65 -1.48 -11.31 2.10
CA ASP A 65 -1.17 -9.94 1.71
C ASP A 65 -0.58 -9.91 0.30
N CYS A 66 -0.98 -8.90 -0.48
CA CYS A 66 -0.44 -8.65 -1.81
C CYS A 66 -0.14 -7.16 -1.94
N ASP A 67 1.14 -6.86 -2.14
CA ASP A 67 1.66 -5.53 -2.37
C ASP A 67 2.10 -5.40 -3.83
N TYR A 68 1.44 -4.53 -4.59
CA TYR A 68 1.79 -4.23 -5.97
C TYR A 68 2.17 -2.76 -6.13
N TYR A 69 3.44 -2.53 -6.43
CA TYR A 69 3.99 -1.20 -6.68
C TYR A 69 4.33 -1.06 -8.17
N THR A 70 3.98 0.07 -8.78
CA THR A 70 4.46 0.35 -10.14
C THR A 70 5.97 0.51 -10.17
N ARG A 71 6.59 0.18 -11.31
CA ARG A 71 8.04 0.31 -11.50
C ARG A 71 8.46 1.75 -11.23
N TYR A 72 9.11 1.94 -10.10
CA TYR A 72 9.68 3.20 -9.70
C TYR A 72 11.21 3.13 -9.86
N ARG A 73 11.82 4.20 -10.39
CA ARG A 73 13.27 4.27 -10.63
C ARG A 73 13.98 4.60 -9.32
N ALA A 74 14.18 3.59 -8.46
CA ALA A 74 14.92 3.77 -7.20
C ALA A 74 16.30 4.37 -7.52
N PRO A 75 16.65 5.57 -7.01
CA PRO A 75 18.02 6.03 -7.12
C PRO A 75 18.89 5.02 -6.39
N GLY A 76 19.79 4.37 -7.13
CA GLY A 76 20.73 3.41 -6.55
C GLY A 76 21.48 4.12 -5.44
N TYR A 77 21.24 3.72 -4.20
CA TYR A 77 22.00 4.21 -3.05
C TYR A 77 23.44 3.73 -3.26
N GLN A 78 24.31 4.64 -3.69
CA GLN A 78 25.76 4.45 -3.66
C GLN A 78 26.28 5.15 -2.40
N PRO A 79 26.45 4.44 -1.27
CA PRO A 79 27.02 5.01 -0.07
C PRO A 79 28.56 5.02 -0.19
N ALA A 80 29.10 5.73 -1.18
CA ALA A 80 30.54 5.91 -1.31
C ALA A 80 30.85 7.26 -1.98
N THR A 81 31.00 8.30 -1.18
CA THR A 81 31.92 9.41 -1.45
C THR A 81 32.60 9.78 -0.14
#